data_AF-A0A6J4P4S0-F1
#
_entry.id   AF-A0A6J4P4S0-F1
#
_cell.length_a   1.000
_cell.length_b   1.000
_cell.length_c   1.000
_cell.angle_alpha   90.00
_cell.angle_beta   90.00
_cell.angle_gamma   90.00
#
_symmetry.space_group_name_H-M   'P 1'
#
loop_
_entity.id
_entity.type
_entity.pdbx_description
1 polymer ?
#
loop_
_entity_poly.entity_id
_entity_poly.type
_entity_poly.pdbx_seq_one_letter_code
_entity_poly.pdbx_strand_id
1 'polypeptide(L)'
;ALTALNEIEDCEGDLEDAAIALAIQVGQEPDTNDRWIEGLAKQWRHILCRADLKESLEDGLTGNLLLSLTEHTMLPLKLATPVAIFAMKTGMQDFCRSFEAKIQ
;
A
#
# COMPACT_ATOMS: atom_id res chain seq x y z
N ALA A 1 2.64 -8.06 8.48
CA ALA A 1 3.13 -6.78 9.03
C ALA A 1 4.63 -6.85 9.35
N LEU A 2 5.06 -7.62 10.37
CA LEU A 2 6.46 -7.62 10.83
C LEU A 2 7.49 -7.89 9.72
N THR A 3 7.28 -8.90 8.88
CA THR A 3 8.18 -9.19 7.74
C THR A 3 8.34 -8.00 6.80
N ALA A 4 7.27 -7.26 6.52
CA ALA A 4 7.33 -6.11 5.63
C ALA A 4 8.05 -4.93 6.29
N LEU A 5 7.90 -4.75 7.60
CA LEU A 5 8.62 -3.71 8.34
C LEU A 5 10.12 -4.02 8.43
N ASN A 6 10.49 -5.28 8.65
CA ASN A 6 11.88 -5.71 8.63
C ASN A 6 12.51 -5.48 7.25
N GLU A 7 11.81 -5.81 6.15
CA GLU A 7 12.33 -5.53 4.81
C GLU A 7 12.52 -4.03 4.57
N ILE A 8 11.58 -3.19 5.05
CA ILE A 8 11.74 -1.72 4.97
C ILE A 8 12.99 -1.26 5.74
N GLU A 9 13.26 -1.84 6.91
CA GLU A 9 14.48 -1.55 7.67
C GLU A 9 15.75 -2.04 6.95
N ASP A 10 15.73 -3.25 6.40
CA ASP A 10 16.83 -3.84 5.64
C ASP A 10 17.16 -3.04 4.36
N CYS A 11 16.16 -2.38 3.77
CA CYS A 11 16.29 -1.43 2.66
C CYS A 11 16.57 0.02 3.14
N GLU A 12 17.09 0.21 4.35
CA GLU A 12 17.45 1.54 4.91
C GLU A 12 16.28 2.53 4.99
N GLY A 13 15.04 2.02 5.07
CA GLY A 13 13.82 2.82 5.06
C GLY A 13 13.32 3.19 3.66
N ASP A 14 13.98 2.72 2.59
CA ASP A 14 13.51 2.89 1.22
C ASP A 14 12.28 2.00 0.98
N LEU A 15 11.14 2.68 0.79
CA LEU A 15 9.85 2.01 0.64
C LEU A 15 9.68 1.38 -0.75
N GLU A 16 10.32 1.94 -1.77
CA GLU A 16 10.25 1.44 -3.15
C GLU A 16 11.04 0.13 -3.25
N ASP A 17 12.30 0.15 -2.80
CA ASP A 17 13.18 -1.03 -2.81
C ASP A 17 12.59 -2.17 -1.96
N ALA A 18 12.09 -1.86 -0.76
CA ALA A 18 11.44 -2.85 0.09
C ALA A 18 10.18 -3.44 -0.56
N ALA A 19 9.38 -2.61 -1.24
CA ALA A 19 8.19 -3.08 -1.94
C ALA A 19 8.56 -4.03 -3.09
N ILE A 20 9.59 -3.70 -3.87
CA ILE A 20 10.11 -4.53 -4.96
C ILE A 20 10.64 -5.86 -4.42
N ALA A 21 11.44 -5.85 -3.34
CA ALA A 21 11.94 -7.06 -2.70
C ALA A 21 10.80 -7.96 -2.21
N LEU A 22 9.80 -7.38 -1.54
CA LEU A 22 8.61 -8.12 -1.08
C LEU A 22 7.78 -8.68 -2.24
N ALA A 23 7.70 -7.97 -3.37
CA ALA A 23 7.02 -8.42 -4.58
C ALA A 23 7.67 -9.69 -5.15
N ILE A 24 9.00 -9.68 -5.28
CA ILE A 24 9.78 -10.83 -5.74
C ILE A 24 9.57 -12.02 -4.81
N GLN A 25 9.57 -11.80 -3.49
CA GLN A 25 9.31 -12.85 -2.51
C GLN A 25 7.92 -13.49 -2.59
N VAL A 26 6.93 -12.81 -3.20
CA VAL A 26 5.58 -13.37 -3.44
C VAL A 26 5.38 -13.81 -4.90
N GLY A 27 6.46 -13.89 -5.68
CA GLY A 27 6.43 -14.36 -7.07
C GLY A 27 5.90 -13.34 -8.08
N GLN A 28 5.85 -12.06 -7.72
CA GLN A 28 5.61 -10.98 -8.69
C GLN A 28 6.91 -10.60 -9.38
N GLU A 29 6.81 -10.11 -10.61
CA GLU A 29 7.93 -9.61 -11.41
C GLU A 29 7.72 -8.11 -11.67
N PRO A 30 8.23 -7.22 -10.79
CA PRO A 30 8.27 -5.79 -11.05
C PRO A 30 8.99 -5.50 -12.37
N ASP A 31 8.37 -4.71 -13.24
CA ASP A 31 8.88 -4.34 -14.56
C ASP A 31 9.67 -3.03 -14.55
N THR A 32 9.61 -2.28 -13.44
CA THR A 32 10.35 -1.05 -13.20
C THR A 32 10.93 -1.03 -11.79
N ASN A 33 12.08 -0.35 -11.65
CA ASN A 33 12.69 -0.11 -10.34
C ASN A 33 12.19 1.18 -9.67
N ASP A 34 11.55 2.08 -10.45
CA ASP A 34 11.00 3.33 -9.94
C ASP A 34 9.47 3.34 -10.05
N ARG A 35 8.82 3.97 -9.07
CA ARG A 35 7.35 4.21 -9.03
C ARG A 35 6.49 2.95 -9.03
N TRP A 36 7.07 1.79 -8.75
CA TRP A 36 6.36 0.53 -8.73
C TRP A 36 5.34 0.50 -7.56
N ILE A 37 5.74 0.94 -6.36
CA ILE A 37 4.82 1.03 -5.22
C ILE A 37 3.68 2.02 -5.46
N GLU A 38 3.94 3.11 -6.19
CA GLU A 38 2.90 4.06 -6.58
C GLU A 38 1.88 3.40 -7.53
N GLY A 39 2.36 2.66 -8.52
CA GLY A 39 1.51 1.90 -9.45
C GLY A 39 0.67 0.87 -8.72
N LEU A 40 1.29 0.07 -7.85
CA LEU A 40 0.62 -0.93 -7.05
C LEU A 40 -0.45 -0.30 -6.14
N ALA A 41 -0.11 0.76 -5.41
CA ALA A 41 -1.07 1.44 -4.54
C ALA A 41 -2.27 2.00 -5.33
N LYS A 42 -2.02 2.58 -6.50
CA LYS A 42 -3.08 3.10 -7.38
C LYS A 42 -4.02 2.01 -7.88
N GLN A 43 -3.54 0.79 -8.13
CA GLN A 43 -4.38 -0.34 -8.51
C GLN A 43 -5.45 -0.64 -7.43
N TRP A 44 -5.09 -0.45 -6.16
CA TRP A 44 -5.96 -0.71 -5.00
C TRP A 44 -6.70 0.52 -4.48
N ARG A 45 -6.62 1.65 -5.19
CA ARG A 45 -7.22 2.93 -4.76
C ARG A 45 -8.72 2.84 -4.53
N HIS A 46 -9.43 2.03 -5.31
CA HIS A 46 -10.86 1.80 -5.14
C HIS A 46 -11.25 1.15 -3.79
N ILE A 47 -10.32 0.45 -3.15
CA ILE A 47 -10.51 -0.14 -1.82
C ILE A 47 -9.95 0.81 -0.75
N LEU A 48 -8.73 1.29 -0.93
CA LEU A 48 -8.07 2.22 0.01
C LEU A 48 -8.86 3.52 0.23
N CYS A 49 -9.66 3.95 -0.75
CA CYS A 49 -10.48 5.17 -0.69
C CYS A 49 -11.94 4.92 -0.30
N ARG A 50 -12.32 3.70 0.11
CA ARG A 50 -13.61 3.51 0.79
C ARG A 50 -13.60 4.27 2.11
N ALA A 51 -14.74 4.86 2.50
CA ALA A 51 -14.83 5.77 3.63
C ALA A 51 -14.27 5.17 4.94
N ASP A 52 -14.65 3.91 5.24
CA ASP A 52 -14.22 3.15 6.41
C ASP A 52 -12.70 2.92 6.47
N LEU A 53 -12.10 2.55 5.33
CA LEU A 53 -10.66 2.29 5.23
C LEU A 53 -9.84 3.57 5.17
N LYS A 54 -10.36 4.61 4.50
CA LYS A 54 -9.72 5.93 4.40
C LYS A 54 -9.58 6.57 5.78
N GLU A 55 -10.67 6.61 6.55
CA GLU A 55 -10.66 7.12 7.94
C GLU A 55 -9.66 6.33 8.80
N SER A 56 -9.70 5.00 8.72
CA SER A 56 -8.74 4.14 9.45
C SER A 56 -7.29 4.40 9.06
N LEU A 57 -6.99 4.65 7.78
CA LEU A 57 -5.64 4.98 7.28
C LEU A 57 -5.17 6.37 7.73
N GLU A 58 -6.09 7.33 7.88
CA GLU A 58 -5.80 8.67 8.42
C GLU A 58 -5.45 8.61 9.92
N ASP A 59 -6.08 7.72 10.67
CA ASP A 59 -5.82 7.50 12.10
C ASP A 59 -4.53 6.72 12.38
N GLY A 60 -4.06 5.92 11.42
CA GLY A 60 -2.78 5.25 11.48
C GLY A 60 -2.81 3.77 11.11
N LEU A 61 -1.62 3.17 11.01
CA LEU A 61 -1.49 1.77 10.62
C LEU A 61 -1.78 0.84 11.81
N THR A 62 -2.88 0.10 11.74
CA THR A 62 -3.23 -0.93 12.74
C THR A 62 -3.23 -2.33 12.14
N GLY A 63 -3.11 -3.35 13.00
CA GLY A 63 -3.19 -4.75 12.56
C GLY A 63 -4.54 -5.09 11.90
N ASN A 64 -5.64 -4.58 12.45
CA ASN A 64 -6.99 -4.81 11.90
C ASN A 64 -7.14 -4.19 10.52
N LEU A 65 -6.63 -2.97 10.31
CA LEU A 65 -6.64 -2.33 9.01
C LEU A 65 -5.91 -3.17 7.95
N LEU A 66 -4.74 -3.72 8.27
CA LEU A 66 -4.01 -4.60 7.36
C LEU A 66 -4.81 -5.87 7.01
N LEU A 67 -5.52 -6.45 7.98
CA LEU A 67 -6.40 -7.60 7.72
C LEU A 67 -7.55 -7.21 6.79
N SER A 68 -8.25 -6.11 7.08
CA SER A 68 -9.35 -5.62 6.24
C SER A 68 -8.91 -5.29 4.81
N LEU A 69 -7.68 -4.78 4.62
CA LEU A 69 -7.11 -4.60 3.29
C LEU A 69 -6.96 -5.93 2.55
N THR A 70 -6.47 -6.98 3.21
CA THR A 70 -6.31 -8.30 2.59
C THR A 70 -7.63 -9.06 2.40
N GLU A 71 -8.66 -8.79 3.18
CA GLU A 71 -9.98 -9.42 3.02
C GLU A 71 -10.74 -8.92 1.80
N HIS A 72 -10.50 -7.66 1.41
CA HIS A 72 -11.19 -7.03 0.29
C HIS A 72 -10.37 -7.01 -1.01
N THR A 73 -9.11 -7.43 -0.98
CA THR A 73 -8.19 -7.37 -2.11
C THR A 73 -7.58 -8.74 -2.41
N MET A 74 -7.02 -8.89 -3.60
CA MET A 74 -6.04 -9.94 -3.90
C MET A 74 -4.61 -9.45 -3.60
N LEU A 75 -4.44 -8.39 -2.80
CA LEU A 75 -3.14 -7.84 -2.45
C LEU A 75 -2.45 -8.80 -1.48
N PRO A 76 -1.26 -9.34 -1.82
CA PRO A 76 -0.52 -10.18 -0.90
C PRO A 76 -0.27 -9.47 0.42
N LEU A 77 -0.43 -10.19 1.54
CA LEU A 77 -0.26 -9.61 2.89
C LEU A 77 1.11 -8.95 3.10
N LYS A 78 2.16 -9.46 2.44
CA LYS A 78 3.51 -8.86 2.46
C LYS A 78 3.52 -7.45 1.85
N LEU A 79 2.69 -7.19 0.86
CA LEU A 79 2.61 -5.90 0.16
C LEU A 79 1.57 -4.94 0.76
N ALA A 80 0.66 -5.42 1.62
CA ALA A 80 -0.35 -4.57 2.26
C ALA A 80 0.27 -3.45 3.11
N THR A 81 1.36 -3.75 3.84
CA THR A 81 2.06 -2.77 4.67
C THR A 81 2.72 -1.64 3.86
N PRO A 82 3.60 -1.91 2.87
CA PRO A 82 4.20 -0.83 2.10
C PRO A 82 3.18 -0.03 1.30
N VAL A 83 2.10 -0.65 0.80
CA VAL A 83 1.01 0.05 0.10
C VAL A 83 0.29 1.02 1.03
N ALA A 84 -0.06 0.59 2.25
CA ALA A 84 -0.71 1.45 3.23
C ALA A 84 0.21 2.61 3.64
N ILE A 85 1.49 2.35 3.91
CA ILE A 85 2.48 3.38 4.25
C ILE A 85 2.63 4.39 3.10
N PHE A 86 2.67 3.93 1.85
CA PHE A 86 2.76 4.81 0.68
C PHE A 86 1.54 5.75 0.59
N ALA A 87 0.33 5.20 0.71
CA ALA A 87 -0.91 5.98 0.66
C ALA A 87 -0.97 7.01 1.80
N MET A 88 -0.58 6.61 3.01
CA MET A 88 -0.51 7.49 4.19
C MET A 88 0.54 8.59 4.02
N LYS A 89 1.76 8.25 3.55
CA LYS A 89 2.84 9.23 3.26
C LYS A 89 2.44 10.24 2.18
N THR A 90 1.62 9.81 1.21
CA THR A 90 1.07 10.68 0.17
C THR A 90 0.00 11.63 0.72
N GLY A 91 -0.61 11.30 1.87
CA GLY A 91 -1.81 11.93 2.40
C GLY A 91 -3.06 11.32 1.76
N MET A 92 -3.94 10.74 2.59
CA MET A 92 -5.12 10.00 2.08
C MET A 92 -6.06 10.88 1.25
N GLN A 93 -6.22 12.15 1.58
CA GLN A 93 -7.00 13.08 0.77
C GLN A 93 -6.41 13.27 -0.63
N ASP A 94 -5.10 13.53 -0.74
CA ASP A 94 -4.42 13.72 -2.02
C ASP A 94 -4.38 12.43 -2.83
N PHE A 95 -4.13 11.29 -2.16
CA PHE A 95 -4.15 9.97 -2.76
C PHE A 95 -5.51 9.64 -3.39
N CYS A 96 -6.62 9.96 -2.71
CA CYS A 96 -7.98 9.63 -3.15
C CYS A 96 -8.60 10.65 -4.10
N ARG A 97 -8.18 11.93 -4.09
CA ARG A 97 -8.79 13.03 -4.87
C ARG A 97 -9.03 12.70 -6.34
N SER A 98 -8.03 12.14 -7.02
CA SER A 98 -8.10 11.83 -8.46
C SER A 98 -9.00 10.64 -8.81
N PHE A 99 -9.38 9.83 -7.81
CA PHE A 99 -10.31 8.72 -7.97
C PHE A 99 -11.74 9.16 -7.67
N GLU A 100 -11.94 9.92 -6.60
CA GLU A 100 -13.24 10.50 -6.22
C GLU A 100 -13.81 11.38 -7.35
N ALA A 101 -12.98 12.21 -8.00
CA ALA A 101 -13.38 13.05 -9.13
C ALA A 101 -13.77 12.28 -10.40
N LYS A 102 -13.47 10.98 -10.50
CA LYS A 102 -13.83 10.12 -11.65
C LYS A 102 -15.12 9.33 -11.43
N ILE A 103 -15.65 9.32 -10.22
CA ILE A 103 -16.87 8.59 -9.84
C ILE A 103 -18.10 9.50 -9.82
N GLN A 104 -17.91 10.83 -9.88
CA GLN A 104 -18.96 11.81 -10.18
C GLN A 104 -19.25 11.90 -11.68
#